data_AF-N4TXE1-F1
#
_entry.id   AF-N4TXE1-F1
#
_cell.length_a   1.000
_cell.length_b   1.000
_cell.length_c   1.000
_cell.angle_alpha   90.00
_cell.angle_beta   90.00
_cell.angle_gamma   90.00
#
_symmetry.space_group_name_H-M   'P 1'
#
loop_
_entity.id
_entity.type
_entity.pdbx_description
1 polymer ?
#
loop_
_entity_poly.entity_id
_entity_poly.type
_entity_poly.pdbx_seq_one_letter_code
_entity_poly.pdbx_strand_id
1 'polypeptide(L)'
;MRSLWLRPFGQHHIPDIPVKREVTAEQDAGFLSKLWFAWISPLMTIGYRRHLERNDIWTVSDARLMDTLQPSLHAAFRTRVLARDQLPLLWALYEVFKFDFWLGTVSQFVVSTPQVMTPFTLRFLIEWVQHVYLVCIKSSQVMSKNALWQALRAPMSFFDTTSLGRIIYRFTIDIDALDNNLVVAVQQLLINVAALLGSYTLIVAYFYYLIYVSRLPCQIIKLTDSSFGQR
;
A
#
# COMPACT_ATOMS: atom_id res chain seq x y z
N MET A 1 0.15 18.10 -46.56
CA MET A 1 1.02 18.08 -45.37
C MET A 1 0.25 18.65 -44.17
N ARG A 2 -0.49 17.80 -43.43
CA ARG A 2 -1.14 18.19 -42.17
C ARG A 2 -0.92 17.08 -41.14
N SER A 3 -0.32 17.50 -40.02
CA SER A 3 -0.37 16.88 -38.69
C SER A 3 -0.01 15.40 -38.55
N LEU A 4 1.29 15.11 -38.55
CA LEU A 4 1.90 13.84 -38.09
C LEU A 4 2.24 13.87 -36.57
N TRP A 5 1.69 14.82 -35.80
CA TRP A 5 2.12 15.13 -34.42
C TRP A 5 1.11 14.77 -33.31
N LEU A 6 0.03 14.04 -33.62
CA LEU A 6 -1.04 13.71 -32.65
C LEU A 6 -1.20 12.21 -32.33
N ARG A 7 -0.14 11.39 -32.39
CA ARG A 7 -0.26 9.96 -32.02
C ARG A 7 0.91 9.45 -31.16
N PRO A 8 0.90 9.68 -29.82
CA PRO A 8 1.91 9.12 -28.92
C PRO A 8 1.66 7.63 -28.55
N PHE A 9 0.57 7.01 -29.02
CA PHE A 9 0.30 5.57 -28.84
C PHE A 9 0.14 4.88 -30.21
N GLY A 10 1.26 4.51 -30.80
CA GLY A 10 1.35 3.92 -32.14
C GLY A 10 1.00 2.43 -32.18
N GLN A 11 -0.25 2.15 -32.58
CA GLN A 11 -0.76 1.12 -33.51
C GLN A 11 -2.14 0.61 -33.04
N HIS A 12 -3.20 1.05 -33.72
CA HIS A 12 -4.52 0.40 -33.67
C HIS A 12 -4.49 -0.89 -34.53
N HIS A 13 -3.54 -1.79 -34.26
CA HIS A 13 -3.65 -3.14 -34.78
C HIS A 13 -4.57 -3.90 -33.83
N ILE A 14 -5.73 -4.28 -34.36
CA ILE A 14 -6.71 -5.12 -33.69
C ILE A 14 -6.10 -6.53 -33.70
N PRO A 15 -5.78 -7.12 -32.54
CA PRO A 15 -5.19 -8.46 -32.50
C PRO A 15 -6.20 -9.48 -33.02
N ASP A 16 -5.72 -10.44 -33.81
CA ASP A 16 -6.58 -11.50 -34.36
C ASP A 16 -7.13 -12.41 -33.26
N ILE A 17 -8.21 -13.13 -33.58
CA ILE A 17 -8.83 -14.10 -32.67
C ILE A 17 -7.99 -15.39 -32.70
N PRO A 18 -7.48 -15.87 -31.55
CA PRO A 18 -6.75 -17.12 -31.52
C PRO A 18 -7.68 -18.29 -31.85
N VAL A 19 -7.17 -19.23 -32.66
CA VAL A 19 -7.94 -20.40 -33.13
C VAL A 19 -8.11 -21.43 -31.99
N LYS A 20 -7.16 -21.47 -31.04
CA LYS A 20 -7.20 -22.34 -29.87
C LYS A 20 -6.95 -21.52 -28.61
N ARG A 21 -7.57 -21.95 -27.51
CA ARG A 21 -7.31 -21.36 -26.20
C ARG A 21 -5.94 -21.78 -25.71
N GLU A 22 -5.17 -20.80 -25.28
CA GLU A 22 -3.89 -21.03 -24.63
C GLU A 22 -4.09 -21.34 -23.13
N VAL A 23 -3.05 -21.91 -22.52
CA VAL A 23 -3.01 -22.16 -21.07
C VAL A 23 -2.78 -20.85 -20.33
N THR A 24 -3.24 -20.74 -19.08
CA THR A 24 -3.08 -19.51 -18.29
C THR A 24 -1.63 -19.02 -18.27
N ALA A 25 -1.43 -17.77 -18.67
CA ALA A 25 -0.14 -17.09 -18.64
C ALA A 25 0.49 -16.98 -17.23
N GLU A 26 -0.28 -17.28 -16.16
CA GLU A 26 0.18 -17.41 -14.77
C GLU A 26 1.23 -18.52 -14.60
N GLN A 27 1.15 -19.61 -15.38
CA GLN A 27 2.07 -20.74 -15.23
C GLN A 27 3.50 -20.34 -15.60
N ASP A 28 3.66 -19.71 -16.77
CA ASP A 28 4.96 -19.32 -17.34
C ASP A 28 5.49 -17.98 -16.81
N ALA A 29 4.67 -17.24 -16.05
CA ALA A 29 5.07 -15.95 -15.49
C ALA A 29 6.17 -16.09 -14.42
N GLY A 30 7.12 -15.15 -14.39
CA GLY A 30 8.09 -15.03 -13.30
C GLY A 30 7.44 -14.61 -11.98
N PHE A 31 8.12 -14.84 -10.84
CA PHE A 31 7.60 -14.56 -9.49
C PHE A 31 7.06 -13.13 -9.33
N LEU A 32 7.79 -12.12 -9.81
CA LEU A 32 7.37 -10.71 -9.73
C LEU A 32 6.10 -10.43 -10.56
N SER A 33 5.95 -11.11 -11.71
CA SER A 33 4.75 -10.98 -12.54
C SER A 33 3.53 -11.61 -11.87
N LYS A 34 3.71 -12.75 -11.17
CA LYS A 34 2.65 -13.36 -10.34
C LYS A 34 2.28 -12.46 -9.16
N LEU A 35 3.26 -11.86 -8.48
CA LEU A 35 3.03 -10.98 -7.33
C LEU A 35 2.27 -9.70 -7.70
N TRP A 36 2.64 -9.06 -8.82
CA TRP A 36 2.03 -7.80 -9.26
C TRP A 36 0.84 -7.98 -10.20
N PHE A 37 0.37 -9.22 -10.38
CA PHE A 37 -0.66 -9.60 -11.34
C PHE A 37 -0.38 -9.11 -12.78
N ALA A 38 0.88 -8.90 -13.14
CA ALA A 38 1.26 -8.36 -14.45
C ALA A 38 0.95 -9.34 -15.61
N TRP A 39 0.78 -10.63 -15.30
CA TRP A 39 0.39 -11.66 -16.27
C TRP A 39 -1.01 -11.47 -16.86
N ILE A 40 -1.90 -10.67 -16.23
CA ILE A 40 -3.24 -10.37 -16.75
C ILE A 40 -3.28 -9.18 -17.71
N SER A 41 -2.24 -8.33 -17.70
CA SER A 41 -2.10 -7.15 -18.57
C SER A 41 -2.32 -7.41 -20.07
N PRO A 42 -1.83 -8.51 -20.69
CA PRO A 42 -2.11 -8.77 -22.12
C PRO A 42 -3.60 -8.96 -22.41
N LEU A 43 -4.33 -9.69 -21.56
CA LEU A 43 -5.78 -9.91 -21.74
C LEU A 43 -6.57 -8.61 -21.59
N MET A 44 -6.21 -7.76 -20.63
CA MET A 44 -6.83 -6.44 -20.46
C MET A 44 -6.59 -5.54 -21.67
N THR A 45 -5.40 -5.62 -22.27
CA THR A 45 -5.05 -4.84 -23.47
C THR A 45 -5.85 -5.29 -24.70
N ILE A 46 -6.11 -6.60 -24.84
CA ILE A 46 -6.96 -7.15 -25.90
C ILE A 46 -8.41 -6.68 -25.71
N GLY A 47 -8.95 -6.78 -24.49
CA GLY A 47 -10.29 -6.34 -24.15
C GLY A 47 -10.53 -4.83 -24.29
N TYR A 48 -9.48 -4.01 -24.13
CA TYR A 48 -9.54 -2.56 -24.39
C TYR A 48 -9.67 -2.24 -25.89
N ARG A 49 -9.11 -3.10 -26.76
CA ARG A 49 -9.06 -2.87 -28.22
C ARG A 49 -10.24 -3.49 -28.95
N ARG A 50 -10.74 -4.64 -28.51
CA ARG A 50 -11.89 -5.34 -29.10
C ARG A 50 -12.71 -6.08 -28.05
N HIS A 51 -13.93 -6.46 -28.41
CA HIS A 51 -14.74 -7.33 -27.55
C HIS A 51 -14.06 -8.71 -27.41
N LEU A 52 -14.09 -9.23 -26.19
CA LEU A 52 -13.49 -10.53 -25.88
C LEU A 52 -14.37 -11.64 -26.43
N GLU A 53 -13.75 -12.56 -27.15
CA GLU A 53 -14.40 -13.77 -27.60
C GLU A 53 -14.03 -14.96 -26.71
N ARG A 54 -14.81 -16.04 -26.85
CA ARG A 54 -14.64 -17.27 -26.07
C ARG A 54 -13.25 -17.90 -26.22
N ASN A 55 -12.53 -17.63 -27.30
CA ASN A 55 -11.19 -18.18 -27.53
C ASN A 55 -10.07 -17.33 -26.90
N ASP A 56 -10.35 -16.07 -26.55
CA ASP A 56 -9.38 -15.18 -25.89
C ASP A 56 -9.22 -15.49 -24.40
N ILE A 57 -10.17 -16.24 -23.83
CA ILE A 57 -10.15 -16.63 -22.41
C ILE A 57 -9.24 -17.85 -22.24
N TRP A 58 -8.28 -17.73 -21.32
CA TRP A 58 -7.37 -18.81 -20.98
C TRP A 58 -8.08 -20.04 -20.42
N THR A 59 -7.48 -21.20 -20.65
CA THR A 59 -7.87 -22.46 -19.99
C THR A 59 -7.22 -22.55 -18.61
N VAL A 60 -7.95 -23.14 -17.65
CA VAL A 60 -7.47 -23.35 -16.28
C VAL A 60 -6.18 -24.19 -16.31
N SER A 61 -5.25 -23.89 -15.39
CA SER A 61 -4.02 -24.65 -15.24
C SER A 61 -4.27 -26.13 -14.93
N ASP A 62 -3.43 -27.02 -15.45
CA ASP A 62 -3.54 -28.48 -15.24
C ASP A 62 -3.56 -28.86 -13.74
N ALA A 63 -2.87 -28.09 -12.90
CA ALA A 63 -2.84 -28.27 -11.45
C ALA A 63 -4.16 -27.91 -10.73
N ARG A 64 -5.01 -27.07 -11.33
CA ARG A 64 -6.32 -26.64 -10.79
C ARG A 64 -7.49 -27.22 -11.60
N LEU A 65 -7.21 -28.04 -12.60
CA LEU A 65 -8.21 -28.62 -13.48
C LEU A 65 -9.06 -29.64 -12.70
N MET A 66 -10.38 -29.68 -12.98
CA MET A 66 -11.30 -30.56 -12.25
C MET A 66 -10.91 -32.03 -12.36
N ASP A 67 -10.33 -32.46 -13.49
CA ASP A 67 -9.94 -33.86 -13.72
C ASP A 67 -8.84 -34.34 -12.75
N THR A 68 -8.04 -33.44 -12.16
CA THR A 68 -7.01 -33.79 -11.16
C THR A 68 -7.49 -33.60 -9.73
N LEU A 69 -8.29 -32.56 -9.47
CA LEU A 69 -8.78 -32.20 -8.14
C LEU A 69 -9.94 -33.10 -7.67
N GLN A 70 -10.89 -33.40 -8.56
CA GLN A 70 -12.06 -34.22 -8.28
C GLN A 70 -11.73 -35.64 -7.79
N PRO A 71 -10.83 -36.43 -8.42
CA PRO A 71 -10.51 -37.76 -7.93
C PRO A 71 -9.82 -37.73 -6.57
N SER A 72 -8.94 -36.75 -6.33
CA SER A 72 -8.24 -36.58 -5.06
C SER A 72 -9.21 -36.28 -3.90
N LEU A 73 -10.17 -35.38 -4.12
CA LEU A 73 -11.20 -35.05 -3.15
C LEU A 73 -12.15 -36.22 -2.89
N HIS A 74 -12.59 -36.92 -3.93
CA HIS A 74 -13.44 -38.10 -3.77
C HIS A 74 -12.73 -39.25 -3.03
N ALA A 75 -11.44 -39.45 -3.27
CA ALA A 75 -10.64 -40.46 -2.56
C ALA A 75 -10.52 -40.14 -1.06
N ALA A 76 -10.19 -38.88 -0.72
CA ALA A 76 -10.12 -38.42 0.67
C ALA A 76 -11.49 -38.52 1.36
N PHE A 77 -12.57 -38.15 0.66
CA PHE A 77 -13.93 -38.26 1.19
C PHE A 77 -14.36 -39.71 1.44
N ARG A 78 -14.13 -40.62 0.49
CA ARG A 78 -14.47 -42.05 0.67
C ARG A 78 -13.72 -42.66 1.86
N THR A 79 -12.45 -42.33 2.02
CA THR A 79 -11.62 -42.81 3.15
C THR A 79 -12.22 -42.36 4.49
N ARG A 80 -12.67 -41.11 4.57
CA ARG A 80 -13.30 -40.52 5.78
C ARG A 80 -14.70 -41.07 6.07
N VAL A 81 -15.50 -41.34 5.03
CA VAL A 81 -16.82 -41.97 5.18
C VAL A 81 -16.69 -43.39 5.74
N LEU A 82 -15.70 -44.15 5.27
CA LEU A 82 -15.40 -45.50 5.79
C LEU A 82 -14.88 -45.45 7.24
N ALA A 83 -14.10 -44.44 7.60
CA ALA A 83 -13.62 -44.21 8.95
C ALA A 83 -14.71 -43.75 9.95
N ARG A 84 -15.94 -43.50 9.47
CA ARG A 84 -17.11 -43.09 10.28
C ARG A 84 -16.92 -41.79 11.06
N ASP A 85 -16.15 -40.86 10.50
CA ASP A 85 -15.94 -39.52 11.08
C ASP A 85 -17.24 -38.70 11.14
N GLN A 86 -17.35 -37.84 12.15
CA GLN A 86 -18.52 -36.98 12.38
C GLN A 86 -18.75 -35.96 11.25
N LEU A 87 -17.67 -35.49 10.60
CA LEU A 87 -17.69 -34.44 9.56
C LEU A 87 -16.76 -34.80 8.38
N PRO A 88 -17.06 -35.87 7.62
CA PRO A 88 -16.13 -36.43 6.65
C PRO A 88 -15.80 -35.49 5.49
N LEU A 89 -16.75 -34.62 5.11
CA LEU A 89 -16.58 -33.66 4.02
C LEU A 89 -15.64 -32.51 4.37
N LEU A 90 -15.80 -31.89 5.54
CA LEU A 90 -14.97 -30.75 5.95
C LEU A 90 -13.51 -31.17 6.12
N TRP A 91 -13.29 -32.34 6.72
CA TRP A 91 -11.94 -32.88 6.86
C TRP A 91 -11.33 -33.23 5.49
N ALA A 92 -12.09 -33.82 4.57
CA ALA A 92 -11.60 -34.13 3.22
C ALA A 92 -11.21 -32.87 2.45
N LEU A 93 -12.04 -31.82 2.56
CA LEU A 93 -11.77 -30.52 1.97
C LEU A 93 -10.51 -29.88 2.58
N TYR A 94 -10.39 -29.90 3.90
CA TYR A 94 -9.22 -29.35 4.59
C TYR A 94 -7.93 -30.07 4.16
N GLU A 95 -7.95 -31.39 4.01
CA GLU A 95 -6.76 -32.14 3.64
C GLU A 95 -6.25 -31.81 2.22
N VAL A 96 -7.18 -31.62 1.28
CA VAL A 96 -6.86 -31.26 -0.13
C VAL A 96 -6.42 -29.80 -0.24
N PHE A 97 -7.07 -28.88 0.48
CA PHE A 97 -6.86 -27.43 0.32
C PHE A 97 -6.08 -26.76 1.46
N LYS A 98 -5.52 -27.51 2.41
CA LYS A 98 -4.82 -26.94 3.60
C LYS A 98 -3.78 -25.88 3.24
N PHE A 99 -3.00 -26.09 2.18
CA PHE A 99 -1.94 -25.16 1.81
C PHE A 99 -2.50 -23.81 1.35
N ASP A 100 -3.47 -23.82 0.45
CA ASP A 100 -4.14 -22.61 -0.03
C ASP A 100 -4.90 -21.89 1.10
N PHE A 101 -5.52 -22.66 2.00
CA PHE A 101 -6.24 -22.12 3.16
C PHE A 101 -5.32 -21.38 4.14
N TRP A 102 -4.21 -22.00 4.53
CA TRP A 102 -3.25 -21.38 5.43
C TRP A 102 -2.52 -20.21 4.77
N LEU A 103 -2.17 -20.31 3.49
CA LEU A 103 -1.58 -19.19 2.73
C LEU A 103 -2.52 -17.98 2.69
N GLY A 104 -3.80 -18.20 2.40
CA GLY A 104 -4.82 -17.15 2.42
C GLY A 104 -4.99 -16.54 3.82
N THR A 105 -5.10 -17.38 4.85
CA THR A 105 -5.27 -16.92 6.25
C THR A 105 -4.09 -16.06 6.71
N VAL A 106 -2.84 -16.48 6.42
CA VAL A 106 -1.64 -15.71 6.75
C VAL A 106 -1.63 -14.37 6.02
N SER A 107 -1.96 -14.35 4.72
CA SER A 107 -2.05 -13.09 3.97
C SER A 107 -3.10 -12.14 4.56
N GLN A 108 -4.23 -12.66 5.03
CA GLN A 108 -5.30 -11.85 5.61
C GLN A 108 -4.87 -11.22 6.94
N PHE A 109 -4.14 -11.95 7.79
CA PHE A 109 -3.56 -11.38 9.00
C PHE A 109 -2.54 -10.30 8.69
N VAL A 110 -1.67 -10.51 7.69
CA VAL A 110 -0.69 -9.52 7.23
C VAL A 110 -1.37 -8.26 6.70
N VAL A 111 -2.53 -8.36 6.06
CA VAL A 111 -3.33 -7.19 5.62
C VAL A 111 -4.03 -6.51 6.80
N SER A 112 -4.49 -7.28 7.77
CA SER A 112 -5.23 -6.77 8.93
C SER A 112 -4.36 -5.92 9.85
N THR A 113 -3.09 -6.27 10.04
CA THR A 113 -2.19 -5.53 10.96
C THR A 113 -1.97 -4.06 10.53
N PRO A 114 -1.59 -3.75 9.27
CA PRO A 114 -1.51 -2.37 8.81
C PRO A 114 -2.85 -1.64 8.83
N GLN A 115 -3.95 -2.32 8.51
CA GLN A 115 -5.29 -1.72 8.53
C GLN A 115 -5.67 -1.22 9.93
N VAL A 116 -5.30 -1.97 10.97
CA VAL A 116 -5.48 -1.56 12.37
C VAL A 116 -4.54 -0.41 12.75
N MET A 117 -3.37 -0.28 12.14
CA MET A 117 -2.40 0.81 12.40
C MET A 117 -2.79 2.15 11.76
N THR A 118 -3.54 2.15 10.66
CA THR A 118 -3.99 3.36 9.93
C THR A 118 -4.69 4.43 10.80
N PRO A 119 -5.66 4.11 11.67
CA PRO A 119 -6.28 5.13 12.52
C PRO A 119 -5.32 5.71 13.57
N PHE A 120 -4.29 4.96 13.99
CA PHE A 120 -3.30 5.47 14.95
C PHE A 120 -2.37 6.49 14.30
N THR A 121 -1.88 6.22 13.10
CA THR A 121 -1.05 7.19 12.35
C THR A 121 -1.83 8.45 12.00
N LEU A 122 -3.11 8.32 11.66
CA LEU A 122 -3.99 9.47 11.44
C LEU A 122 -4.15 10.34 12.69
N ARG A 123 -4.29 9.74 13.87
CA ARG A 123 -4.39 10.48 15.13
C ARG A 123 -3.13 11.29 15.43
N PHE A 124 -1.95 10.68 15.27
CA PHE A 124 -0.68 11.38 15.43
C PHE A 124 -0.53 12.54 14.43
N LEU A 125 -0.98 12.36 13.18
CA LEU A 125 -0.96 13.43 12.18
C LEU A 125 -1.87 14.60 12.60
N ILE A 126 -3.08 14.32 13.07
CA ILE A 126 -4.03 15.36 13.50
C ILE A 126 -3.49 16.12 14.72
N GLU A 127 -3.02 15.40 15.73
CA GLU A 127 -2.43 16.00 16.94
C GLU A 127 -1.23 16.90 16.57
N TRP A 128 -0.39 16.41 15.66
CA TRP A 128 0.77 17.15 15.20
C TRP A 128 0.38 18.43 14.43
N VAL A 129 -0.60 18.36 13.53
CA VAL A 129 -1.12 19.54 12.82
C VAL A 129 -1.68 20.57 13.80
N GLN A 130 -2.42 20.12 14.83
CA GLN A 130 -2.97 20.99 15.86
C GLN A 130 -1.87 21.70 16.65
N HIS A 131 -0.79 21.00 17.03
CA HIS A 131 0.34 21.61 17.74
C HIS A 131 1.04 22.69 16.92
N VAL A 132 1.32 22.42 15.64
CA VAL A 132 1.96 23.41 14.76
C VAL A 132 1.08 24.65 14.59
N TYR A 133 -0.22 24.45 14.38
CA TYR A 133 -1.18 25.55 14.24
C TYR A 133 -1.22 26.44 15.48
N LEU A 134 -1.26 25.85 16.68
CA LEU A 134 -1.25 26.59 17.94
C LEU A 134 0.06 27.37 18.16
N VAL A 135 1.21 26.79 17.82
CA VAL A 135 2.52 27.45 17.95
C VAL A 135 2.61 28.65 17.02
N CYS A 136 2.11 28.56 15.78
CA CYS A 136 2.15 29.68 14.86
C CYS A 136 1.28 30.84 15.33
N ILE A 137 0.04 30.57 15.74
CA ILE A 137 -0.88 31.61 16.24
C ILE A 137 -0.29 32.31 17.48
N LYS A 138 0.31 31.55 18.41
CA LYS A 138 0.95 32.16 19.58
C LYS A 138 2.14 33.04 19.17
N SER A 139 2.92 32.60 18.19
CA SER A 139 4.10 33.34 17.71
C SER A 139 3.70 34.62 16.99
N SER A 140 2.66 34.59 16.15
CA SER A 140 2.14 35.77 15.45
C SER A 140 1.55 36.79 16.42
N GLN A 141 0.85 36.33 17.46
CA GLN A 141 0.35 37.21 18.53
C GLN A 141 1.47 37.87 19.35
N VAL A 142 2.54 37.14 19.68
CA VAL A 142 3.69 37.69 20.41
C VAL A 142 4.43 38.71 19.54
N MET A 143 4.66 38.40 18.27
CA MET A 143 5.34 39.31 17.34
C MET A 143 4.52 40.58 17.13
N SER A 144 3.20 40.45 16.94
CA SER A 144 2.28 41.58 16.80
C SER A 144 2.25 42.47 18.06
N LYS A 145 2.18 41.87 19.25
CA LYS A 145 2.24 42.63 20.52
C LYS A 145 3.57 43.35 20.69
N ASN A 146 4.69 42.69 20.42
CA ASN A 146 6.02 43.27 20.55
C ASN A 146 6.25 44.41 19.56
N ALA A 147 5.80 44.24 18.31
CA ALA A 147 5.84 45.26 17.27
C ALA A 147 5.00 46.50 17.64
N LEU A 148 3.78 46.29 18.15
CA LEU A 148 2.91 47.36 18.65
C LEU A 148 3.55 48.09 19.84
N TRP A 149 4.12 47.33 20.79
CA TRP A 149 4.80 47.88 21.96
C TRP A 149 5.92 48.83 21.52
N GLN A 150 6.77 48.39 20.59
CA GLN A 150 7.86 49.20 20.06
C GLN A 150 7.37 50.42 19.27
N ALA A 151 6.32 50.29 18.47
CA ALA A 151 5.72 51.40 17.75
C ALA A 151 5.23 52.50 18.71
N LEU A 152 4.54 52.13 19.79
CA LEU A 152 4.05 53.09 20.80
C LEU A 152 5.16 53.86 21.54
N ARG A 153 6.39 53.34 21.56
CA ARG A 153 7.55 53.99 22.19
C ARG A 153 8.41 54.80 21.22
N ALA A 154 8.07 54.81 19.94
CA ALA A 154 8.84 55.53 18.92
C ALA A 154 8.67 57.06 19.08
N PRO A 155 9.73 57.87 18.81
CA PRO A 155 9.66 59.33 18.91
C PRO A 155 8.70 59.92 17.86
N MET A 156 8.04 61.04 18.19
CA MET A 156 7.01 61.65 17.34
C MET A 156 7.48 61.95 15.90
N SER A 157 8.75 62.33 15.73
CA SER A 157 9.38 62.56 14.41
C SER A 157 9.30 61.35 13.46
N PHE A 158 9.25 60.13 13.99
CA PHE A 158 9.04 58.91 13.18
C PHE A 158 7.63 58.87 12.56
N PHE A 159 6.62 59.31 13.31
CA PHE A 159 5.23 59.35 12.86
C PHE A 159 4.93 60.51 11.91
N ASP A 160 5.71 61.59 11.97
CA ASP A 160 5.59 62.71 11.04
C ASP A 160 6.16 62.41 9.65
N THR A 161 7.13 61.48 9.57
CA THR A 161 7.83 61.11 8.32
C THR A 161 7.27 59.86 7.64
N THR A 162 6.55 59.00 8.37
CA THR A 162 5.93 57.79 7.82
C THR A 162 4.41 57.82 8.00
N SER A 163 3.67 57.72 6.89
CA SER A 163 2.22 57.64 6.96
C SER A 163 1.79 56.40 7.73
N LEU A 164 0.78 56.55 8.61
CA LEU A 164 0.22 55.43 9.39
C LEU A 164 -0.15 54.23 8.51
N GLY A 165 -0.62 54.47 7.29
CA GLY A 165 -0.92 53.41 6.32
C GLY A 165 0.28 52.57 5.92
N ARG A 166 1.49 53.15 5.81
CA ARG A 166 2.72 52.41 5.46
C ARG A 166 3.21 51.54 6.62
N ILE A 167 3.04 52.01 7.85
CA ILE A 167 3.38 51.25 9.07
C ILE A 167 2.44 50.05 9.21
N ILE A 168 1.12 50.27 9.08
CA ILE A 168 0.11 49.21 9.16
C ILE A 168 0.33 48.17 8.06
N TYR A 169 0.50 48.61 6.81
CA TYR A 169 0.75 47.70 5.69
C TYR A 169 2.01 46.84 5.90
N ARG A 170 3.08 47.43 6.44
CA ARG A 170 4.33 46.71 6.73
C ARG A 170 4.16 45.67 7.85
N PHE A 171 3.44 46.00 8.93
CA PHE A 171 3.13 45.02 9.97
C PHE A 171 2.23 43.89 9.47
N THR A 172 1.22 44.22 8.67
CA THR A 172 0.32 43.21 8.09
C THR A 172 1.06 42.27 7.14
N ILE A 173 1.91 42.80 6.26
CA ILE A 173 2.64 41.96 5.29
C ILE A 173 3.77 41.15 5.93
N ASP A 174 4.41 41.67 6.98
CA ASP A 174 5.43 40.93 7.73
C ASP A 174 4.80 39.79 8.56
N ILE A 175 3.62 40.00 9.13
CA ILE A 175 2.84 38.96 9.81
C ILE A 175 2.34 37.91 8.79
N ASP A 176 1.82 38.34 7.64
CA ASP A 176 1.32 37.45 6.60
C ASP A 176 2.45 36.60 5.98
N ALA A 177 3.64 37.18 5.78
CA ALA A 177 4.81 36.46 5.31
C ALA A 177 5.30 35.43 6.34
N LEU A 178 5.25 35.75 7.64
CA LEU A 178 5.57 34.80 8.71
C LEU A 178 4.55 33.65 8.75
N ASP A 179 3.26 33.97 8.79
CA ASP A 179 2.20 32.97 8.98
C ASP A 179 2.07 32.04 7.76
N ASN A 180 2.28 32.53 6.53
CA ASN A 180 2.15 31.67 5.35
C ASN A 180 3.45 30.93 5.02
N ASN A 181 4.60 31.62 5.01
CA ASN A 181 5.84 30.99 4.53
C ASN A 181 6.54 30.15 5.63
N LEU A 182 6.52 30.61 6.89
CA LEU A 182 7.15 29.86 7.98
C LEU A 182 6.34 28.60 8.31
N VAL A 183 5.01 28.69 8.35
CA VAL A 183 4.15 27.53 8.61
C VAL A 183 4.34 26.47 7.55
N VAL A 184 4.33 26.86 6.27
CA VAL A 184 4.52 25.91 5.17
C VAL A 184 5.92 25.29 5.23
N ALA A 185 6.98 26.06 5.50
CA ALA A 185 8.34 25.53 5.62
C ALA A 185 8.49 24.56 6.82
N VAL A 186 7.95 24.93 7.98
CA VAL A 186 7.96 24.09 9.20
C VAL A 186 7.13 22.84 8.99
N GLN A 187 5.96 22.95 8.35
CA GLN A 187 5.10 21.82 8.03
C GLN A 187 5.81 20.86 7.06
N GLN A 188 6.46 21.37 6.03
CA GLN A 188 7.19 20.55 5.06
C GLN A 188 8.38 19.83 5.69
N LEU A 189 9.16 20.52 6.54
CA LEU A 189 10.29 19.93 7.24
C LEU A 189 9.83 18.78 8.15
N LEU A 190 8.76 19.00 8.90
CA LEU A 190 8.26 18.02 9.86
C LEU A 190 7.54 16.83 9.19
N ILE A 191 6.81 17.04 8.09
CA ILE A 191 6.27 15.93 7.27
C ILE A 191 7.41 15.05 6.76
N ASN A 192 8.51 15.65 6.30
CA ASN A 192 9.67 14.91 5.82
C ASN A 192 10.33 14.10 6.95
N VAL A 193 10.48 14.66 8.15
CA VAL A 193 11.02 13.94 9.32
C VAL A 193 10.10 12.80 9.74
N ALA A 194 8.79 13.02 9.79
CA ALA A 194 7.81 11.98 10.14
C ALA A 194 7.79 10.86 9.09
N ALA A 195 7.87 11.18 7.79
CA ALA A 195 7.93 10.20 6.72
C ALA A 195 9.22 9.36 6.75
N LEU A 196 10.37 9.97 7.09
CA LEU A 196 11.63 9.27 7.28
C LEU A 196 11.56 8.28 8.46
N LEU A 197 11.00 8.70 9.60
CA LEU A 197 10.83 7.82 10.76
C LEU A 197 9.82 6.70 10.50
N GLY A 198 8.72 7.00 9.81
CA GLY A 198 7.70 6.03 9.44
C GLY A 198 8.22 4.96 8.47
N SER A 199 8.91 5.39 7.40
CA SER A 199 9.55 4.45 6.46
C SER A 199 10.63 3.60 7.12
N TYR A 200 11.45 4.20 7.99
CA TYR A 200 12.45 3.46 8.77
C TYR A 200 11.83 2.39 9.68
N THR A 201 10.74 2.72 10.38
CA THR A 201 10.03 1.77 11.26
C THR A 201 9.42 0.62 10.48
N LEU A 202 8.84 0.89 9.30
CA LEU A 202 8.29 -0.13 8.41
C LEU A 202 9.36 -1.06 7.86
N ILE A 203 10.53 -0.52 7.50
CA ILE A 203 11.68 -1.32 7.04
C ILE A 203 12.11 -2.29 8.15
N VAL A 204 12.28 -1.81 9.38
CA VAL A 204 12.68 -2.66 10.53
C VAL A 204 11.65 -3.74 10.81
N ALA A 205 10.35 -3.41 10.80
CA ALA A 205 9.27 -4.38 11.01
C ALA A 205 9.24 -5.45 9.91
N TYR A 206 9.44 -5.06 8.65
CA TYR A 206 9.49 -5.99 7.52
C TYR A 206 10.67 -6.95 7.62
N PHE A 207 11.87 -6.45 7.95
CA PHE A 207 13.05 -7.29 8.16
C PHE A 207 12.86 -8.26 9.33
N TYR A 208 12.22 -7.84 10.42
CA TYR A 208 11.91 -8.72 11.55
C TYR A 208 10.95 -9.86 11.15
N TYR A 209 9.93 -9.56 10.36
CA TYR A 209 8.99 -10.57 9.84
C TYR A 209 9.69 -11.59 8.93
N LEU A 210 10.58 -11.15 8.05
CA LEU A 210 11.33 -12.01 7.13
C LEU A 210 12.30 -12.95 7.88
N ILE A 211 12.93 -12.46 8.95
CA ILE A 211 13.76 -13.28 9.86
C ILE A 211 12.91 -14.31 10.60
N TYR A 212 11.71 -13.94 11.07
CA TYR A 212 10.82 -14.88 11.75
C TYR A 212 10.35 -16.01 10.82
N VAL A 213 9.91 -15.67 9.61
CA VAL A 213 9.44 -16.65 8.61
C VAL A 213 10.55 -17.58 8.15
N SER A 214 11.77 -17.09 7.93
CA SER A 214 12.91 -17.93 7.52
C SER A 214 13.39 -18.90 8.62
N ARG A 215 13.13 -18.62 9.90
CA ARG A 215 13.48 -19.53 11.00
C ARG A 215 12.49 -20.67 11.23
N LEU A 216 11.23 -20.51 10.84
CA LEU A 216 10.21 -21.56 10.95
C LEU A 216 10.58 -22.87 10.23
N PRO A 217 11.05 -22.91 8.97
CA PRO A 217 11.43 -24.17 8.33
C PRO A 217 12.63 -24.85 9.00
N CYS A 218 13.59 -24.07 9.51
CA CYS A 218 14.75 -24.61 10.22
C CYS A 218 14.39 -25.28 11.56
N GLN A 219 13.37 -24.78 12.28
CA GLN A 219 12.89 -25.42 13.50
C GLN A 219 12.14 -26.72 13.22
N ILE A 220 11.37 -26.78 12.13
CA ILE A 220 10.64 -27.99 11.72
C ILE A 220 11.61 -29.12 11.33
N ILE A 221 12.73 -28.79 10.66
CA ILE A 221 13.77 -29.78 10.31
C ILE A 221 14.42 -30.35 11.58
N LYS A 222 14.76 -29.50 12.57
CA LYS A 222 15.32 -29.96 13.86
C LYS A 222 14.37 -30.83 14.68
N LEU A 223 13.06 -30.55 14.64
CA LEU A 223 12.05 -31.38 15.30
C LEU A 223 11.83 -32.72 14.59
N THR A 224 12.05 -32.77 13.28
CA THR A 224 11.95 -34.01 12.49
C THR A 224 13.17 -34.91 12.70
N ASP A 225 14.37 -34.32 12.84
CA ASP A 225 15.62 -35.04 13.09
C ASP A 225 15.69 -35.63 14.52
N SER A 226 15.20 -34.88 15.52
CA SER A 226 15.11 -35.38 16.91
C SER A 226 14.08 -36.51 17.10
N SER A 227 13.05 -36.58 16.25
CA SER A 227 12.10 -37.69 16.18
C SER A 227 12.71 -38.96 15.57
N PHE A 228 13.67 -38.81 14.65
CA PHE A 228 14.33 -39.95 13.98
C PHE A 228 15.48 -40.55 14.80
N GLY A 229 16.14 -39.78 15.65
CA GLY A 229 17.27 -40.24 16.49
C GLY A 229 16.90 -41.08 17.73
N GLN A 230 15.61 -41.38 17.97
CA GLN A 230 15.14 -42.24 19.07
C GLN A 230 14.58 -43.60 18.62
N ARG A 231 14.75 -44.00 17.35
CA ARG A 231 14.42 -45.36 16.87
C ARG A 231 15.65 -46.12 16.41
#